data_AF-A0A521FSZ5-F1
#
_entry.id   AF-A0A521FSZ5-F1
#
_cell.length_a   1.000
_cell.length_b   1.000
_cell.length_c   1.000
_cell.angle_alpha   90.00
_cell.angle_beta   90.00
_cell.angle_gamma   90.00
#
_symmetry.space_group_name_H-M   'P 1'
#
loop_
_entity.id
_entity.type
_entity.pdbx_description
1 polymer ?
#
loop_
_entity_poly.entity_id
_entity_poly.type
_entity_poly.pdbx_seq_one_letter_code
_entity_poly.pdbx_strand_id
1 'polypeptide(L)'
;MSGTPGRPLSAELSEQLVAVAVDILAEEGWGRLNSDRVAARARAGKAGIYRRWPSMAALARSAVSRFTLVHAPEDEGSVRADLVALVGSWRRPLSREERAVASLVGAARHDEDLRAGLDAALVHPLTESVEQLGRRWAARGDDVPAERLALLRSVLEAFWWQRLTAAGDGAMVAEHVEQVVDEVLMPIVAPVAEPARR
;
A
#
# COMPACT_ATOMS: atom_id res chain seq x y z
N MET A 1 45.01 13.17 -11.08
CA MET A 1 44.81 12.78 -9.66
C MET A 1 43.44 12.12 -9.55
N SER A 2 43.38 10.81 -9.73
CA SER A 2 42.12 10.06 -9.69
C SER A 2 41.83 9.69 -8.24
N GLY A 3 40.83 10.34 -7.65
CA GLY A 3 40.36 10.01 -6.30
C GLY A 3 39.80 8.58 -6.28
N THR A 4 40.35 7.74 -5.40
CA THR A 4 39.86 6.38 -5.15
C THR A 4 38.36 6.41 -4.88
N PRO A 5 37.53 5.66 -5.62
CA PRO A 5 36.10 5.53 -5.30
C PRO A 5 35.96 5.08 -3.85
N GLY A 6 35.23 5.85 -3.04
CA GLY A 6 35.01 5.53 -1.63
C GLY A 6 34.40 4.13 -1.48
N ARG A 7 34.74 3.44 -0.38
CA ARG A 7 34.24 2.08 -0.09
C ARG A 7 32.72 2.01 -0.30
N PRO A 8 32.20 1.00 -1.03
CA PRO A 8 30.78 0.87 -1.28
C PRO A 8 29.98 0.87 0.03
N LEU A 9 28.79 1.46 -0.03
CA LEU A 9 27.89 1.52 1.12
C LEU A 9 27.45 0.11 1.50
N SER A 10 27.59 -0.26 2.78
CA SER A 10 27.03 -1.52 3.28
C SER A 10 25.52 -1.56 3.06
N ALA A 11 25.07 -2.63 2.40
CA ALA A 11 23.67 -2.92 2.15
C ALA A 11 22.94 -3.28 3.45
N GLU A 12 23.61 -4.03 4.33
CA GLU A 12 23.07 -4.45 5.63
C GLU A 12 22.72 -3.23 6.49
N LEU A 13 23.59 -2.21 6.52
CA LEU A 13 23.30 -0.97 7.22
C LEU A 13 22.13 -0.20 6.57
N SER A 14 22.02 -0.22 5.24
CA SER A 14 20.88 0.41 4.55
C SER A 14 19.56 -0.26 4.93
N GLU A 15 19.53 -1.60 4.94
CA GLU A 15 18.36 -2.37 5.35
C GLU A 15 17.99 -2.13 6.81
N GLN A 16 18.98 -2.10 7.70
CA GLN A 16 18.77 -1.78 9.11
C GLN A 16 18.17 -0.39 9.30
N LEU A 17 18.69 0.63 8.61
CA LEU A 17 18.18 1.99 8.68
C LEU A 17 16.74 2.10 8.15
N VAL A 18 16.44 1.40 7.06
CA VAL A 18 15.08 1.29 6.51
C VAL A 18 14.14 0.61 7.51
N ALA A 19 14.52 -0.53 8.09
CA ALA A 19 13.69 -1.24 9.05
C ALA A 19 13.38 -0.37 10.29
N VAL A 20 14.38 0.34 10.80
CA VAL A 20 14.22 1.31 11.91
C VAL A 20 13.29 2.45 11.53
N ALA A 21 13.36 2.95 10.29
CA ALA A 21 12.44 3.97 9.83
C ALA A 21 10.99 3.46 9.78
N VAL A 22 10.76 2.23 9.30
CA VAL A 22 9.42 1.62 9.32
C VAL A 22 8.90 1.49 10.75
N ASP A 23 9.72 1.05 11.71
CA ASP A 23 9.33 0.97 13.12
C ASP A 23 8.88 2.33 13.66
N ILE A 24 9.69 3.37 13.46
CA ILE A 24 9.37 4.72 13.97
C ILE A 24 8.09 5.24 13.31
N LEU A 25 7.92 5.03 12.00
CA LEU A 25 6.69 5.44 11.31
C LEU A 25 5.46 4.71 11.85
N ALA A 26 5.57 3.40 12.10
CA ALA A 26 4.46 2.57 12.57
C ALA A 26 4.11 2.78 14.05
N GLU A 27 5.11 3.08 14.90
CA GLU A 27 4.98 3.24 16.35
C GLU A 27 4.70 4.70 16.76
N GLU A 28 5.33 5.64 16.07
CA GLU A 28 5.43 7.04 16.50
C GLU A 28 4.98 8.07 15.45
N GLY A 29 4.86 7.64 14.19
CA GLY A 29 4.38 8.45 13.07
C GLY A 29 5.42 9.36 12.42
N TRP A 30 5.05 9.93 11.25
CA TRP A 30 5.88 10.81 10.44
C TRP A 30 6.54 11.95 11.21
N GLY A 31 5.79 12.64 12.08
CA GLY A 31 6.30 13.76 12.87
C GLY A 31 7.41 13.41 13.87
N ARG A 32 7.62 12.12 14.14
CA ARG A 32 8.69 11.63 15.03
C ARG A 32 9.88 11.06 14.24
N LEU A 33 9.78 10.87 12.94
CA LEU A 33 10.89 10.39 12.13
C LEU A 33 11.93 11.50 11.92
N ASN A 34 13.10 11.37 12.57
CA ASN A 34 14.23 12.27 12.36
C ASN A 34 15.57 11.52 12.45
N SER A 35 16.64 12.15 11.94
CA SER A 35 17.95 11.50 11.82
C SER A 35 18.58 11.13 13.16
N ASP A 36 18.31 11.88 14.24
CA ASP A 36 18.78 11.59 15.59
C ASP A 36 18.18 10.28 16.11
N ARG A 37 16.87 10.11 15.97
CA ARG A 37 16.15 8.90 16.41
C ARG A 37 16.56 7.69 15.59
N VAL A 38 16.63 7.83 14.26
CA VAL A 38 17.06 6.75 13.38
C VAL A 38 18.51 6.35 13.71
N ALA A 39 19.41 7.32 13.84
CA ALA A 39 20.81 7.08 14.21
C ALA A 39 20.94 6.36 15.56
N ALA A 40 20.21 6.81 16.57
CA ALA A 40 20.22 6.21 17.90
C ALA A 40 19.70 4.76 17.88
N ARG A 41 18.53 4.52 17.24
CA ARG A 41 17.90 3.19 17.21
C ARG A 41 18.66 2.20 16.31
N ALA A 42 19.26 2.67 15.22
CA ALA A 42 20.12 1.87 14.34
C ALA A 42 21.58 1.75 14.82
N ARG A 43 21.98 2.47 15.87
CA ARG A 43 23.39 2.59 16.32
C ARG A 43 24.32 3.01 15.17
N ALA A 44 23.86 3.97 14.37
CA ALA A 44 24.53 4.45 13.16
C ALA A 44 24.83 5.96 13.25
N GLY A 45 25.78 6.46 12.45
CA GLY A 45 26.06 7.89 12.37
C GLY A 45 25.13 8.61 11.39
N LYS A 46 24.67 9.83 11.74
CA LYS A 46 23.79 10.67 10.89
C LYS A 46 24.36 10.92 9.49
N ALA A 47 25.66 11.13 9.37
CA ALA A 47 26.33 11.31 8.07
C ALA A 47 26.16 10.09 7.15
N GLY A 48 26.06 8.88 7.73
CA GLY A 48 25.80 7.66 6.98
C GLY A 48 24.36 7.57 6.43
N ILE A 49 23.40 8.19 7.11
CA ILE A 49 22.00 8.30 6.67
C ILE A 49 21.93 9.27 5.49
N TYR A 50 22.42 10.50 5.66
CA TYR A 50 22.31 11.55 4.64
C TYR A 50 23.10 11.26 3.35
N ARG A 51 24.15 10.44 3.44
CA ARG A 51 24.88 9.95 2.26
C ARG A 51 24.06 8.97 1.41
N ARG A 52 23.06 8.29 2.01
CA ARG A 52 22.16 7.34 1.33
C ARG A 52 20.87 8.00 0.90
N TRP A 53 20.31 8.83 1.77
CA TRP A 53 19.05 9.52 1.57
C TRP A 53 19.24 11.01 1.82
N PRO A 54 19.09 11.88 0.81
CA PRO A 54 19.33 13.32 0.97
C PRO A 54 18.36 13.99 1.97
N SER A 55 17.23 13.35 2.26
CA SER A 55 16.21 13.84 3.20
C SER A 55 15.61 12.69 4.02
N MET A 56 14.89 13.03 5.10
CA MET A 56 14.10 12.04 5.84
C MET A 56 12.89 11.55 5.04
N ALA A 57 12.37 12.36 4.11
CA ALA A 57 11.31 11.94 3.18
C ALA A 57 11.82 10.86 2.22
N ALA A 58 13.04 11.01 1.68
CA ALA A 58 13.68 10.00 0.85
C ALA A 58 13.92 8.68 1.61
N LEU A 59 14.27 8.75 2.91
CA LEU A 59 14.34 7.56 3.76
C LEU A 59 12.96 6.94 3.99
N ALA A 60 11.94 7.74 4.31
CA ALA A 60 10.58 7.23 4.50
C ALA A 60 10.00 6.59 3.25
N ARG A 61 10.22 7.20 2.07
CA ARG A 61 9.92 6.60 0.77
C ARG A 61 10.56 5.22 0.64
N SER A 62 11.87 5.14 0.86
CA SER A 62 12.59 3.85 0.79
C SER A 62 12.08 2.83 1.80
N ALA A 63 11.62 3.30 2.95
CA ALA A 63 11.08 2.46 4.00
C ALA A 63 9.74 1.83 3.60
N VAL A 64 8.79 2.63 3.08
CA VAL A 64 7.47 2.12 2.69
C VAL A 64 7.48 1.42 1.33
N SER A 65 8.39 1.78 0.42
CA SER A 65 8.55 1.06 -0.86
C SER A 65 9.16 -0.34 -0.71
N ARG A 66 9.53 -0.77 0.50
CA ARG A 66 10.12 -2.10 0.75
C ARG A 66 9.09 -3.22 0.80
N PHE A 67 7.82 -2.87 0.97
CA PHE A 67 6.71 -3.82 1.11
C PHE A 67 5.51 -3.37 0.28
N THR A 68 4.60 -4.31 0.07
CA THR A 68 3.39 -4.16 -0.72
C THR A 68 2.20 -4.40 0.20
N LEU A 69 1.21 -3.50 0.18
CA LEU A 69 0.01 -3.62 1.04
C LEU A 69 -1.11 -4.44 0.40
N VAL A 70 -1.10 -4.60 -0.92
CA VAL A 70 -2.15 -5.29 -1.67
C VAL A 70 -1.55 -6.37 -2.54
N HIS A 71 -2.07 -7.59 -2.37
CA HIS A 71 -1.71 -8.74 -3.19
C HIS A 71 -2.97 -9.29 -3.82
N ALA A 72 -2.88 -9.70 -5.08
CA ALA A 72 -3.91 -10.50 -5.69
C ALA A 72 -4.07 -11.79 -4.86
N PRO A 73 -5.29 -12.16 -4.46
CA PRO A 73 -5.52 -13.41 -3.75
C PRO A 73 -5.22 -14.61 -4.67
N GLU A 74 -5.14 -15.81 -4.10
CA GLU A 74 -5.18 -17.04 -4.88
C GLU A 74 -6.52 -17.16 -5.64
N ASP A 75 -6.64 -18.14 -6.54
CA ASP A 75 -7.89 -18.37 -7.25
C ASP A 75 -8.92 -19.02 -6.30
N GLU A 76 -9.92 -18.24 -5.89
CA GLU A 76 -10.98 -18.68 -4.97
C GLU A 76 -12.18 -19.30 -5.71
N GLY A 77 -12.08 -19.50 -7.03
CA GLY A 77 -13.09 -20.20 -7.85
C GLY A 77 -14.31 -19.37 -8.24
N SER A 78 -14.46 -18.12 -7.77
CA SER A 78 -15.52 -17.22 -8.21
C SER A 78 -15.13 -15.74 -8.04
N VAL A 79 -15.74 -14.85 -8.84
CA VAL A 79 -15.52 -13.38 -8.75
C VAL A 79 -15.79 -12.86 -7.34
N ARG A 80 -16.90 -13.28 -6.72
CA ARG A 80 -17.25 -12.86 -5.36
C ARG A 80 -16.20 -13.33 -4.35
N ALA A 81 -15.80 -14.60 -4.40
CA ALA A 81 -14.83 -15.14 -3.45
C ALA A 81 -13.46 -14.47 -3.60
N ASP A 82 -13.02 -14.19 -4.83
CA ASP A 82 -11.80 -13.41 -5.10
C ASP A 82 -11.89 -12.01 -4.47
N LEU A 83 -13.04 -11.32 -4.60
CA LEU A 83 -13.24 -10.00 -4.00
C LEU A 83 -13.23 -10.06 -2.46
N VAL A 84 -13.89 -11.05 -1.85
CA VAL A 84 -13.85 -11.27 -0.39
C VAL A 84 -12.42 -11.50 0.09
N ALA A 85 -11.65 -12.31 -0.62
CA ALA A 85 -10.26 -12.59 -0.28
C ALA A 85 -9.38 -11.33 -0.40
N LEU A 86 -9.57 -10.54 -1.46
CA LEU A 86 -8.83 -9.30 -1.69
C LEU A 86 -9.00 -8.29 -0.54
N VAL A 87 -10.20 -8.17 0.03
CA VAL A 87 -10.50 -7.24 1.13
C VAL A 87 -10.46 -7.89 2.51
N GLY A 88 -10.10 -9.18 2.60
CA GLY A 88 -10.15 -9.94 3.85
C GLY A 88 -9.26 -9.37 4.97
N SER A 89 -8.17 -8.69 4.61
CA SER A 89 -7.28 -8.01 5.56
C SER A 89 -7.97 -6.86 6.30
N TRP A 90 -9.02 -6.26 5.73
CA TRP A 90 -9.73 -5.13 6.35
C TRP A 90 -10.44 -5.49 7.66
N ARG A 91 -10.65 -6.79 7.91
CA ARG A 91 -11.21 -7.30 9.18
C ARG A 91 -10.22 -7.20 10.35
N ARG A 92 -8.95 -6.94 10.08
CA ARG A 92 -7.88 -6.91 11.08
C ARG A 92 -7.48 -5.46 11.36
N PRO A 93 -6.96 -5.18 12.56
CA PRO A 93 -6.23 -3.94 12.83
C PRO A 93 -5.15 -3.69 11.78
N LEU A 94 -4.81 -2.42 11.54
CA LEU A 94 -3.69 -2.05 10.68
C LEU A 94 -2.43 -2.82 11.11
N SER A 95 -1.77 -3.47 10.17
CA SER A 95 -0.45 -4.05 10.33
C SER A 95 0.61 -2.99 10.64
N ARG A 96 1.83 -3.42 10.96
CA ARG A 96 2.95 -2.50 11.17
C ARG A 96 3.22 -1.67 9.91
N GLU A 97 3.17 -2.31 8.75
CA GLU A 97 3.39 -1.73 7.43
C GLU A 97 2.27 -0.75 7.06
N GLU A 98 1.01 -1.13 7.30
CA GLU A 98 -0.15 -0.26 7.08
C GLU A 98 -0.08 0.99 7.98
N ARG A 99 0.32 0.86 9.25
CA ARG A 99 0.50 2.01 10.15
C ARG A 99 1.62 2.95 9.68
N ALA A 100 2.73 2.40 9.19
CA ALA A 100 3.81 3.20 8.64
C ALA A 100 3.32 4.04 7.46
N VAL A 101 2.58 3.44 6.52
CA VAL A 101 1.96 4.12 5.37
C VAL A 101 0.92 5.16 5.80
N ALA A 102 0.01 4.80 6.72
CA ALA A 102 -1.00 5.69 7.27
C ALA A 102 -0.40 6.99 7.82
N SER A 103 0.75 6.89 8.51
CA SER A 103 1.43 8.04 9.10
C SER A 103 1.90 9.10 8.08
N LEU A 104 2.04 8.73 6.80
CA LEU A 104 2.54 9.59 5.73
C LEU A 104 1.42 10.28 4.94
N VAL A 105 0.18 9.77 4.98
CA VAL A 105 -0.92 10.17 4.07
C VAL A 105 -1.17 11.67 4.08
N GLY A 106 -1.23 12.29 5.26
CA GLY A 106 -1.47 13.74 5.38
C GLY A 106 -0.33 14.59 4.80
N ALA A 107 0.92 14.16 5.00
CA ALA A 107 2.10 14.89 4.56
C ALA A 107 2.37 14.73 3.05
N ALA A 108 2.01 13.58 2.47
CA ALA A 108 2.27 13.26 1.08
C ALA A 108 1.58 14.22 0.09
N ARG A 109 0.61 15.03 0.51
CA ARG A 109 -0.02 16.08 -0.32
C ARG A 109 0.98 17.12 -0.84
N HIS A 110 2.08 17.35 -0.12
CA HIS A 110 3.05 18.42 -0.40
C HIS A 110 4.49 17.92 -0.51
N ASP A 111 4.71 16.60 -0.52
CA ASP A 111 6.04 15.99 -0.60
C ASP A 111 6.03 14.84 -1.62
N GLU A 112 6.83 14.99 -2.68
CA GLU A 112 6.88 14.05 -3.81
C GLU A 112 7.51 12.70 -3.43
N ASP A 113 8.49 12.68 -2.52
CA ASP A 113 9.10 11.43 -2.07
C ASP A 113 8.10 10.61 -1.27
N LEU A 114 7.36 11.26 -0.36
CA LEU A 114 6.30 10.59 0.39
C LEU A 114 5.20 10.07 -0.54
N ARG A 115 4.79 10.88 -1.54
CA ARG A 115 3.81 10.43 -2.54
C ARG A 115 4.28 9.19 -3.29
N ALA A 116 5.51 9.21 -3.81
CA ALA A 116 6.09 8.07 -4.51
C ALA A 116 6.17 6.82 -3.63
N GLY A 117 6.40 6.99 -2.32
CA GLY A 117 6.34 5.89 -1.35
C GLY A 117 4.96 5.27 -1.23
N LEU A 118 3.92 6.11 -1.10
CA LEU A 118 2.52 5.67 -1.04
C LEU A 118 2.09 4.96 -2.32
N ASP A 119 2.48 5.49 -3.48
CA ASP A 119 2.14 4.91 -4.79
C ASP A 119 2.75 3.52 -4.93
N ALA A 120 4.01 3.36 -4.55
CA ALA A 120 4.71 2.07 -4.58
C ALA A 120 4.14 1.04 -3.59
N ALA A 121 3.74 1.47 -2.39
CA ALA A 121 3.25 0.57 -1.35
C ALA A 121 1.81 0.10 -1.60
N LEU A 122 0.97 0.95 -2.22
CA LEU A 122 -0.47 0.72 -2.31
C LEU A 122 -1.04 0.85 -3.74
N VAL A 123 -0.82 1.98 -4.42
CA VAL A 123 -1.54 2.31 -5.67
C VAL A 123 -1.13 1.39 -6.82
N HIS A 124 0.18 1.19 -7.03
CA HIS A 124 0.65 0.28 -8.08
C HIS A 124 0.25 -1.17 -7.80
N PRO A 125 0.49 -1.73 -6.59
CA PRO A 125 0.08 -3.11 -6.31
C PRO A 125 -1.42 -3.36 -6.40
N LEU A 126 -2.25 -2.38 -6.01
CA LEU A 126 -3.69 -2.49 -6.18
C LEU A 126 -4.09 -2.52 -7.66
N THR A 127 -3.45 -1.68 -8.49
CA THR A 127 -3.66 -1.69 -9.95
C THR A 127 -3.31 -3.06 -10.53
N GLU A 128 -2.11 -3.56 -10.21
CA GLU A 128 -1.64 -4.87 -10.66
C GLU A 128 -2.56 -6.01 -10.19
N SER A 129 -3.06 -5.93 -8.96
CA SER A 129 -3.95 -6.95 -8.39
C SER A 129 -5.30 -7.00 -9.10
N VAL A 130 -5.89 -5.83 -9.40
CA VAL A 130 -7.16 -5.76 -10.15
C VAL A 130 -6.98 -6.24 -11.59
N GLU A 131 -5.86 -5.90 -12.24
CA GLU A 131 -5.55 -6.41 -13.59
C GLU A 131 -5.33 -7.93 -13.62
N GLN A 132 -4.71 -8.50 -12.57
CA GLN A 132 -4.57 -9.95 -12.43
C GLN A 132 -5.94 -10.62 -12.24
N LEU A 133 -6.79 -10.06 -11.39
CA LEU A 133 -8.16 -10.55 -11.19
C LEU A 133 -8.99 -10.48 -12.47
N GLY A 134 -8.98 -9.35 -13.18
CA GLY A 134 -9.71 -9.20 -14.44
C GLY A 134 -9.30 -10.24 -15.49
N ARG A 135 -7.99 -10.49 -15.66
CA ARG A 135 -7.49 -11.57 -16.55
C ARG A 135 -7.97 -12.95 -16.11
N ARG A 136 -7.98 -13.23 -14.81
CA ARG A 136 -8.45 -14.50 -14.24
C ARG A 136 -9.93 -14.71 -14.49
N TRP A 137 -10.74 -13.68 -14.26
CA TRP A 137 -12.19 -13.71 -14.46
C TRP A 137 -12.55 -13.95 -15.93
N ALA A 138 -11.91 -13.23 -16.85
CA ALA A 138 -12.06 -13.45 -18.28
C ALA A 138 -11.71 -14.89 -18.70
N ALA A 139 -10.65 -15.49 -18.13
CA ALA A 139 -10.28 -16.87 -18.40
C ALA A 139 -11.33 -17.92 -17.95
N ARG A 140 -12.19 -17.57 -16.98
CA ARG A 140 -13.32 -18.40 -16.51
C ARG A 140 -14.64 -18.10 -17.24
N GLY A 141 -14.66 -17.10 -18.12
CA GLY A 141 -15.87 -16.64 -18.83
C GLY A 141 -16.61 -15.50 -18.13
N ASP A 142 -16.07 -14.97 -17.04
CA ASP A 142 -16.60 -13.80 -16.32
C ASP A 142 -15.94 -12.51 -16.82
N ASP A 143 -16.13 -12.16 -18.09
CA ASP A 143 -15.48 -10.97 -18.68
C ASP A 143 -16.01 -9.67 -18.06
N VAL A 144 -15.08 -8.83 -17.58
CA VAL A 144 -15.39 -7.52 -16.99
C VAL A 144 -14.74 -6.44 -17.85
N PRO A 145 -15.53 -5.49 -18.39
CA PRO A 145 -15.00 -4.38 -19.19
C PRO A 145 -13.92 -3.58 -18.45
N ALA A 146 -12.92 -3.10 -19.19
CA ALA A 146 -11.77 -2.39 -18.63
C ALA A 146 -12.18 -1.14 -17.82
N GLU A 147 -13.22 -0.42 -18.25
CA GLU A 147 -13.78 0.73 -17.54
C GLU A 147 -14.40 0.35 -16.19
N ARG A 148 -14.96 -0.86 -16.07
CA ARG A 148 -15.51 -1.41 -14.82
C ARG A 148 -14.40 -1.85 -13.88
N LEU A 149 -13.32 -2.45 -14.40
CA LEU A 149 -12.12 -2.74 -13.61
C LEU A 149 -11.45 -1.46 -13.10
N ALA A 150 -11.40 -0.40 -13.91
CA ALA A 150 -10.89 0.91 -13.49
C ALA A 150 -11.76 1.56 -12.40
N LEU A 151 -13.09 1.38 -12.47
CA LEU A 151 -14.01 1.81 -11.42
C LEU A 151 -13.82 1.00 -10.13
N LEU A 152 -13.71 -0.33 -10.24
CA LEU A 152 -13.45 -1.23 -9.10
C LEU A 152 -12.18 -0.80 -8.36
N ARG A 153 -11.09 -0.57 -9.11
CA ARG A 153 -9.83 -0.07 -8.57
C ARG A 153 -10.01 1.24 -7.81
N SER A 154 -10.67 2.23 -8.42
CA SER A 154 -10.91 3.54 -7.80
C SER A 154 -11.69 3.42 -6.48
N VAL A 155 -12.69 2.54 -6.43
CA VAL A 155 -13.48 2.29 -5.22
C VAL A 155 -12.65 1.60 -4.14
N LEU A 156 -11.90 0.55 -4.49
CA LEU A 156 -10.99 -0.13 -3.56
C LEU A 156 -9.94 0.83 -3.00
N GLU A 157 -9.38 1.70 -3.84
CA GLU A 157 -8.40 2.70 -3.44
C GLU A 157 -9.01 3.69 -2.44
N ALA A 158 -10.25 4.14 -2.68
CA ALA A 158 -10.97 5.01 -1.75
C ALA A 158 -11.18 4.35 -0.37
N PHE A 159 -11.53 3.05 -0.33
CA PHE A 159 -11.65 2.30 0.93
C PHE A 159 -10.30 2.15 1.64
N TRP A 160 -9.22 1.91 0.91
CA TRP A 160 -7.88 1.90 1.50
C TRP A 160 -7.51 3.25 2.12
N TRP A 161 -7.77 4.36 1.44
CA TRP A 161 -7.51 5.69 2.00
C TRP A 161 -8.40 6.01 3.20
N GLN A 162 -9.67 5.61 3.16
CA GLN A 162 -10.56 5.73 4.32
C GLN A 162 -10.03 4.91 5.51
N ARG A 163 -9.60 3.67 5.29
CA ARG A 163 -9.04 2.78 6.32
C ARG A 163 -7.75 3.35 6.92
N LEU A 164 -6.86 3.92 6.11
CA LEU A 164 -5.59 4.50 6.57
C LEU A 164 -5.75 5.85 7.29
N THR A 165 -6.89 6.52 7.14
CA THR A 165 -7.16 7.84 7.76
C THR A 165 -8.23 7.79 8.85
N ALA A 166 -8.94 6.67 9.00
CA ALA A 166 -9.94 6.49 10.03
C ALA A 166 -9.35 6.61 11.44
N ALA A 167 -10.14 7.16 12.36
CA ALA A 167 -9.81 7.09 13.77
C ALA A 167 -9.91 5.62 14.25
N GLY A 168 -8.92 5.17 15.02
CA GLY A 168 -8.87 3.82 15.57
C GLY A 168 -7.85 2.92 14.89
N ASP A 169 -8.06 1.61 14.96
CA ASP A 169 -7.16 0.60 14.42
C ASP A 169 -7.48 0.19 12.97
N GLY A 170 -8.44 0.88 12.34
CA GLY A 170 -8.84 0.69 10.95
C GLY A 170 -9.66 -0.58 10.67
N ALA A 171 -9.89 -1.44 11.67
CA ALA A 171 -10.58 -2.72 11.48
C ALA A 171 -12.08 -2.51 11.17
N MET A 172 -12.57 -3.23 10.16
CA MET A 172 -13.99 -3.30 9.82
C MET A 172 -14.61 -4.58 10.39
N VAL A 173 -15.86 -4.49 10.84
CA VAL A 173 -16.63 -5.67 11.27
C VAL A 173 -16.84 -6.59 10.06
N ALA A 174 -16.77 -7.91 10.26
CA ALA A 174 -16.85 -8.90 9.19
C ALA A 174 -18.12 -8.76 8.32
N GLU A 175 -19.27 -8.50 8.96
CA GLU A 175 -20.54 -8.24 8.28
C GLU A 175 -20.46 -7.02 7.34
N HIS A 176 -19.81 -5.95 7.79
CA HIS A 176 -19.65 -4.75 6.97
C HIS A 176 -18.73 -4.99 5.77
N VAL A 177 -17.69 -5.83 5.92
CA VAL A 177 -16.83 -6.22 4.80
C VAL A 177 -17.62 -7.02 3.75
N GLU A 178 -18.45 -7.98 4.17
CA GLU A 178 -19.33 -8.73 3.24
C GLU A 178 -20.33 -7.79 2.54
N GLN A 179 -20.94 -6.85 3.27
CA GLN A 179 -21.83 -5.84 2.68
C GLN A 179 -21.13 -4.98 1.63
N VAL A 180 -19.89 -4.52 1.89
CA VAL A 180 -19.12 -3.77 0.89
C VAL A 180 -18.87 -4.61 -0.35
N VAL A 181 -18.53 -5.89 -0.19
CA VAL A 181 -18.35 -6.80 -1.34
C VAL A 181 -19.65 -6.95 -2.12
N ASP A 182 -20.75 -7.26 -1.46
CA ASP A 182 -22.02 -7.62 -2.10
C ASP A 182 -22.77 -6.42 -2.67
N GLU A 183 -22.76 -5.29 -1.97
CA GLU A 183 -23.57 -4.12 -2.32
C GLU A 183 -22.79 -3.05 -3.09
N VAL A 184 -21.45 -3.08 -3.05
CA VAL A 184 -20.61 -2.07 -3.72
C VAL A 184 -19.72 -2.69 -4.79
N LEU A 185 -18.92 -3.71 -4.45
CA LEU A 185 -17.91 -4.23 -5.38
C LEU A 185 -18.53 -5.15 -6.45
N MET A 186 -19.41 -6.07 -6.05
CA MET A 186 -20.09 -7.00 -6.95
C MET A 186 -20.90 -6.28 -8.05
N PRO A 187 -21.71 -5.23 -7.76
CA PRO A 187 -22.43 -4.50 -8.80
C PRO A 187 -21.54 -3.80 -9.84
N ILE A 188 -20.30 -3.47 -9.49
CA ILE A 188 -19.33 -2.90 -10.42
C ILE A 188 -18.86 -3.94 -11.44
N VAL A 189 -18.69 -5.19 -11.03
CA VAL A 189 -18.18 -6.27 -11.89
C VAL A 189 -19.27 -7.17 -12.47
N ALA A 190 -20.49 -7.08 -11.95
CA ALA A 190 -21.62 -7.84 -12.44
C ALA A 190 -21.92 -7.49 -13.91
N PRO A 191 -22.37 -8.46 -14.72
CA PRO A 191 -22.83 -8.20 -16.07
C PRO A 191 -23.90 -7.11 -16.06
N VAL A 192 -23.77 -6.12 -16.94
CA VAL A 192 -24.85 -5.15 -17.13
C VAL A 192 -26.04 -5.91 -17.71
N ALA A 193 -27.15 -5.97 -16.97
CA ALA A 193 -28.40 -6.42 -17.57
C ALA A 193 -28.70 -5.48 -18.75
N GLU A 194 -28.71 -6.00 -19.98
CA GLU A 194 -29.18 -5.21 -21.12
C GLU A 194 -30.57 -4.67 -20.76
N PRO A 195 -30.81 -3.35 -20.84
CA PRO A 195 -32.16 -2.85 -20.70
C PRO A 195 -33.00 -3.54 -21.78
N ALA A 196 -34.06 -4.24 -21.36
CA ALA A 196 -34.99 -4.90 -22.26
C ALA A 196 -35.38 -3.91 -23.36
N ARG A 197 -34.91 -4.17 -24.60
CA ARG A 197 -35.25 -3.33 -25.75
C ARG A 197 -36.78 -3.33 -25.85
N ARG A 198 -37.38 -2.17 -25.59
CA ARG A 198 -38.80 -1.92 -25.85
C ARG A 198 -39.02 -1.62 -27.32
#